data_AF-A0A060RLW2-F1
#
_entry.id   AF-A0A060RLW2-F1
#
_cell.length_a   1.000
_cell.length_b   1.000
_cell.length_c   1.000
_cell.angle_alpha   90.00
_cell.angle_beta   90.00
_cell.angle_gamma   90.00
#
_symmetry.space_group_name_H-M   'P 1'
#
loop_
_entity.id
_entity.type
_entity.pdbx_description
1 polymer ?
#
loop_
_entity_poly.entity_id
_entity_poly.type
_entity_poly.pdbx_seq_one_letter_code
_entity_poly.pdbx_strand_id
1 'polypeptide(L)'
;VAAKVLAAGIEKGIQAAIQGFKVRLNLETISGVSLNTILNANNVKNPMKLSLLVHEKYNTVCWPDPSSASDAICLYTKGTPAQTYKVLSEIAKNVANDAGNASTAASEAEAATYTSTTSSLSTGITASIIAILVIVLIMVIIYLILRYRRKKKMKKKVQYIKLLEE
;
A
#
# COMPACT_ATOMS: atom_id res chain seq x y z
N VAL A 1 1.40 -11.69 -7.26
CA VAL A 1 1.35 -10.27 -6.86
C VAL A 1 0.85 -10.12 -5.43
N ALA A 2 -0.41 -10.45 -5.13
CA ALA A 2 -0.99 -10.27 -3.78
C ALA A 2 -0.18 -10.94 -2.64
N ALA A 3 0.30 -12.18 -2.84
CA ALA A 3 1.13 -12.87 -1.84
C ALA A 3 2.47 -12.16 -1.57
N LYS A 4 3.09 -11.54 -2.60
CA LYS A 4 4.34 -10.79 -2.45
C LYS A 4 4.13 -9.48 -1.71
N VAL A 5 3.06 -8.75 -2.05
CA VAL A 5 2.63 -7.53 -1.35
C VAL A 5 2.40 -7.81 0.14
N LEU A 6 1.68 -8.89 0.45
CA LEU A 6 1.43 -9.30 1.83
C LEU A 6 2.73 -9.67 2.57
N ALA A 7 3.63 -10.41 1.92
CA ALA A 7 4.91 -10.80 2.51
C ALA A 7 5.79 -9.58 2.82
N ALA A 8 5.91 -8.63 1.89
CA ALA A 8 6.67 -7.40 2.08
C ALA A 8 6.13 -6.56 3.25
N GLY A 9 4.81 -6.43 3.35
CA GLY A 9 4.15 -5.76 4.48
C GLY A 9 4.44 -6.44 5.81
N ILE A 10 4.31 -7.76 5.90
CA ILE A 10 4.58 -8.52 7.13
C ILE A 10 6.04 -8.37 7.55
N GLU A 11 6.98 -8.52 6.63
CA GLU A 11 8.41 -8.42 6.92
C GLU A 11 8.77 -7.04 7.48
N LYS A 12 8.32 -5.96 6.83
CA LYS A 12 8.60 -4.60 7.28
C LYS A 12 7.88 -4.23 8.56
N GLY A 13 6.67 -4.72 8.77
CA GLY A 13 5.96 -4.56 10.05
C GLY A 13 6.70 -5.21 11.22
N ILE A 14 7.18 -6.45 11.05
CA ILE A 14 7.95 -7.15 12.08
C ILE A 14 9.28 -6.43 12.35
N GLN A 15 10.02 -6.03 11.30
CA GLN A 15 11.28 -5.28 11.45
C GLN A 15 11.08 -3.97 12.23
N ALA A 16 10.02 -3.21 11.90
CA ALA A 16 9.70 -1.97 12.60
C ALA A 16 9.33 -2.22 14.07
N ALA A 17 8.61 -3.30 14.39
CA ALA A 17 8.32 -3.64 15.79
C ALA A 17 9.58 -4.00 16.59
N ILE A 18 10.48 -4.80 16.00
CA ILE A 18 11.76 -5.16 16.62
C ILE A 18 12.57 -3.90 16.92
N GLN A 19 12.69 -3.00 15.95
CA GLN A 19 13.38 -1.72 16.13
C GLN A 19 12.69 -0.84 17.16
N GLY A 20 11.36 -0.78 17.15
CA GLY A 20 10.57 -0.02 18.12
C GLY A 20 10.84 -0.49 19.55
N PHE A 21 10.86 -1.79 19.81
CA PHE A 21 11.21 -2.34 21.12
C PHE A 21 12.67 -2.09 21.50
N LYS A 22 13.61 -2.25 20.55
CA LYS A 22 15.02 -1.96 20.79
C LYS A 22 15.27 -0.48 21.11
N VAL A 23 14.65 0.45 20.40
CA VAL A 23 14.87 1.89 20.61
C VAL A 23 14.14 2.39 21.85
N ARG A 24 12.88 1.96 22.06
CA ARG A 24 12.04 2.52 23.13
C ARG A 24 12.19 1.82 24.46
N LEU A 25 12.58 0.57 24.49
CA LEU A 25 12.69 -0.23 25.72
C LEU A 25 14.06 -0.90 25.86
N ASN A 26 14.96 -0.74 24.87
CA ASN A 26 16.24 -1.46 24.80
C ASN A 26 16.08 -2.98 24.97
N LEU A 27 15.01 -3.49 24.36
CA LEU A 27 14.58 -4.88 24.49
C LEU A 27 14.94 -5.68 23.25
N GLU A 28 15.77 -6.70 23.43
CA GLU A 28 16.21 -7.61 22.36
C GLU A 28 15.65 -9.04 22.54
N THR A 29 15.36 -9.41 23.78
CA THR A 29 14.86 -10.74 24.14
C THR A 29 13.71 -10.66 25.14
N ILE A 30 12.76 -11.58 25.01
CA ILE A 30 11.69 -11.83 25.98
C ILE A 30 11.86 -13.26 26.46
N SER A 31 11.95 -13.45 27.78
CA SER A 31 12.11 -14.79 28.39
C SER A 31 13.29 -15.59 27.80
N GLY A 32 14.39 -14.91 27.43
CA GLY A 32 15.58 -15.53 26.82
C GLY A 32 15.47 -15.83 25.32
N VAL A 33 14.32 -15.57 24.69
CA VAL A 33 14.08 -15.79 23.26
C VAL A 33 14.11 -14.45 22.51
N SER A 34 14.73 -14.44 21.33
CA SER A 34 14.87 -13.22 20.52
C SER A 34 13.52 -12.72 19.99
N LEU A 35 13.38 -11.40 19.90
CA LEU A 35 12.19 -10.77 19.31
C LEU A 35 11.86 -11.28 17.90
N ASN A 36 12.88 -11.59 17.10
CA ASN A 36 12.71 -12.13 15.73
C ASN A 36 11.94 -13.44 15.69
N THR A 37 12.00 -14.23 16.76
CA THR A 37 11.33 -15.54 16.85
C THR A 37 9.92 -15.40 17.42
N ILE A 38 9.74 -14.46 18.35
CA ILE A 38 8.47 -14.26 19.05
C ILE A 38 7.50 -13.46 18.19
N LEU A 39 7.99 -12.43 17.50
CA LEU A 39 7.16 -11.54 16.69
C LEU A 39 6.81 -12.18 15.35
N ASN A 40 5.53 -12.11 15.02
CA ASN A 40 4.96 -12.65 13.79
C ASN A 40 3.78 -11.80 13.32
N ALA A 41 3.24 -12.12 12.15
CA ALA A 41 2.14 -11.39 11.54
C ALA A 41 0.90 -11.26 12.45
N ASN A 42 0.66 -12.24 13.33
CA ASN A 42 -0.54 -12.32 14.17
C ASN A 42 -0.46 -11.52 15.46
N ASN A 43 0.75 -11.21 15.94
CA ASN A 43 0.94 -10.46 17.20
C ASN A 43 1.43 -9.03 16.97
N VAL A 44 2.21 -8.78 15.91
CA VAL A 44 2.82 -7.47 15.66
C VAL A 44 1.79 -6.37 15.41
N LYS A 45 0.63 -6.73 14.84
CA LYS A 45 -0.48 -5.82 14.57
C LYS A 45 -1.41 -5.61 15.77
N ASN A 46 -1.21 -6.38 16.85
CA ASN A 46 -2.11 -6.36 18.00
C ASN A 46 -1.41 -5.70 19.20
N PRO A 47 -1.77 -4.45 19.54
CA PRO A 47 -1.13 -3.71 20.63
C PRO A 47 -1.32 -4.41 21.99
N MET A 48 -2.40 -5.15 22.19
CA MET A 48 -2.65 -5.89 23.42
C MET A 48 -1.73 -7.11 23.56
N LYS A 49 -1.43 -7.81 22.45
CA LYS A 49 -0.47 -8.91 22.48
C LYS A 49 0.95 -8.40 22.72
N LEU A 50 1.30 -7.27 22.12
CA LEU A 50 2.59 -6.62 22.36
C LEU A 50 2.72 -6.12 23.80
N SER A 51 1.66 -5.55 24.39
CA SER A 51 1.73 -5.09 25.79
C SER A 51 1.88 -6.27 26.76
N LEU A 52 1.19 -7.39 26.53
CA LEU A 52 1.34 -8.62 27.31
C LEU A 52 2.78 -9.13 27.31
N LEU A 53 3.43 -9.16 26.14
CA LEU A 53 4.83 -9.56 26.00
C LEU A 53 5.79 -8.66 26.79
N VAL A 54 5.57 -7.35 26.75
CA VAL A 54 6.37 -6.38 27.50
C VAL A 54 6.13 -6.52 29.01
N HIS A 55 4.89 -6.76 29.43
CA HIS A 55 4.53 -6.98 30.83
C HIS A 55 5.14 -8.27 31.37
N GLU A 56 5.14 -9.35 30.60
CA GLU A 56 5.79 -10.61 30.96
C GLU A 56 7.27 -10.38 31.22
N LYS A 57 8.00 -9.79 30.26
CA LYS A 57 9.43 -9.46 30.42
C LYS A 57 9.69 -8.62 31.67
N TYR A 58 8.89 -7.56 31.86
CA TYR A 58 9.02 -6.70 33.02
C TYR A 58 8.86 -7.48 34.34
N ASN A 59 7.85 -8.36 34.41
CA ASN A 59 7.59 -9.16 35.60
C ASN A 59 8.68 -10.18 35.88
N THR A 60 9.25 -10.80 34.85
CA THR A 60 10.32 -11.78 35.01
C THR A 60 11.61 -11.14 35.51
N VAL A 61 11.92 -9.92 35.05
CA VAL A 61 13.24 -9.30 35.26
C VAL A 61 13.24 -8.25 36.37
N CYS A 62 12.16 -7.47 36.51
CA CYS A 62 12.14 -6.30 37.40
C CYS A 62 11.40 -6.54 38.72
N TRP A 63 10.49 -7.52 38.80
CA TRP A 63 9.74 -7.79 40.04
C TRP A 63 10.57 -8.49 41.13
N PRO A 64 11.52 -9.41 40.85
CA PRO A 64 12.29 -10.06 41.91
C PRO A 64 13.09 -9.08 42.77
N ASP A 65 13.70 -8.06 42.15
CA ASP A 65 14.28 -6.87 42.80
C ASP A 65 14.62 -5.81 41.71
N PRO A 66 13.85 -4.71 41.60
CA PRO A 66 14.00 -3.71 40.53
C PRO A 66 15.33 -2.95 40.61
N SER A 67 16.02 -3.02 41.75
CA SER A 67 17.30 -2.36 42.04
C SER A 67 18.51 -3.18 41.57
N SER A 68 18.34 -4.51 41.45
CA SER A 68 19.37 -5.46 41.02
C SER A 68 19.26 -5.84 39.54
N ALA A 69 18.15 -5.48 38.89
CA ALA A 69 17.85 -5.85 37.52
C ALA A 69 18.66 -4.97 36.54
N SER A 70 19.62 -5.59 35.86
CA SER A 70 20.49 -4.93 34.86
C SER A 70 19.78 -4.59 33.54
N ASP A 71 18.54 -5.04 33.37
CA ASP A 71 17.80 -4.88 32.12
C ASP A 71 17.15 -3.49 32.05
N ALA A 72 17.35 -2.81 30.94
CA ALA A 72 16.95 -1.42 30.74
C ALA A 72 15.43 -1.21 30.85
N ILE A 73 14.62 -2.26 30.65
CA ILE A 73 13.17 -2.19 30.84
C ILE A 73 12.78 -1.83 32.29
N CYS A 74 13.62 -2.12 33.28
CA CYS A 74 13.34 -1.79 34.68
C CYS A 74 13.43 -0.28 34.98
N LEU A 75 14.06 0.50 34.10
CA LEU A 75 14.09 1.97 34.18
C LEU A 75 12.70 2.61 33.99
N TYR A 76 11.75 1.85 33.46
CA TYR A 76 10.37 2.31 33.24
C TYR A 76 9.48 2.12 34.48
N THR A 77 10.00 1.52 35.56
CA THR A 77 9.30 1.35 36.83
C THR A 77 8.83 2.70 37.36
N LYS A 78 7.53 2.80 37.61
CA LYS A 78 6.87 3.94 38.27
C LYS A 78 6.42 3.52 39.66
N GLY A 79 6.10 4.51 40.50
CA GLY A 79 5.82 4.31 41.92
C GLY A 79 4.81 3.20 42.24
N THR A 80 3.92 2.85 41.31
CA THR A 80 3.09 1.64 41.41
C THR A 80 3.18 0.74 40.17
N PRO A 81 2.93 -0.59 40.31
CA PRO A 81 2.83 -1.50 39.18
C PRO A 81 1.81 -1.06 38.12
N ALA A 82 0.65 -0.53 38.55
CA ALA A 82 -0.38 -0.04 37.64
C ALA A 82 0.11 1.12 36.75
N GLN A 83 0.87 2.06 37.31
CA GLN A 83 1.47 3.15 36.55
C GLN A 83 2.54 2.64 35.57
N THR A 84 3.32 1.66 35.98
CA THR A 84 4.35 1.03 35.14
C THR A 84 3.73 0.34 33.93
N TYR A 85 2.72 -0.51 34.16
CA TYR A 85 2.01 -1.21 33.08
C TYR A 85 1.34 -0.25 32.09
N LYS A 86 0.83 0.89 32.57
CA LYS A 86 0.26 1.93 31.72
C LYS A 86 1.31 2.48 30.74
N VAL A 87 2.48 2.86 31.24
CA VAL A 87 3.59 3.37 30.42
C VAL A 87 4.07 2.31 29.42
N LEU A 88 4.30 1.08 29.89
CA LEU A 88 4.75 -0.02 29.03
C LEU A 88 3.71 -0.38 27.96
N SER A 89 2.42 -0.34 28.30
CA SER A 89 1.34 -0.58 27.33
C SER A 89 1.23 0.54 26.30
N GLU A 90 1.49 1.78 26.67
CA GLU A 90 1.50 2.91 25.75
C GLU A 90 2.67 2.81 24.77
N ILE A 91 3.85 2.43 25.27
CA ILE A 91 5.02 2.16 24.42
C ILE A 91 4.73 1.01 23.46
N ALA A 92 4.20 -0.12 23.95
CA ALA A 92 3.83 -1.26 23.12
C ALA A 92 2.78 -0.91 22.06
N LYS A 93 1.81 -0.05 22.39
CA LYS A 93 0.82 0.46 21.45
C LYS A 93 1.47 1.29 20.35
N ASN A 94 2.40 2.19 20.71
CA ASN A 94 3.12 2.98 19.72
C ASN A 94 3.98 2.08 18.81
N VAL A 95 4.60 1.03 19.37
CA VAL A 95 5.36 0.04 18.56
C VAL A 95 4.43 -0.69 17.58
N ALA A 96 3.23 -1.10 18.00
CA ALA A 96 2.24 -1.72 17.10
C ALA A 96 1.80 -0.77 15.98
N ASN A 97 1.62 0.52 16.29
CA ASN A 97 1.24 1.53 15.31
C ASN A 97 2.36 1.74 14.26
N ASP A 98 3.62 1.87 14.70
CA ASP A 98 4.75 2.01 13.77
C ASP A 98 4.92 0.79 12.89
N ALA A 99 4.74 -0.41 13.46
CA ALA A 99 4.73 -1.66 12.72
C ALA A 99 3.59 -1.72 11.69
N GLY A 100 2.40 -1.25 12.06
CA GLY A 100 1.26 -1.11 11.15
C GLY A 100 1.58 -0.15 10.00
N ASN A 101 2.11 1.03 10.30
CA ASN A 101 2.47 2.04 9.29
C ASN A 101 3.55 1.53 8.33
N ALA A 102 4.60 0.90 8.86
CA ALA A 102 5.66 0.31 8.04
C ALA A 102 5.13 -0.84 7.17
N SER A 103 4.23 -1.68 7.70
CA SER A 103 3.57 -2.75 6.94
C SER A 103 2.74 -2.19 5.80
N THR A 104 1.97 -1.12 6.03
CA THR A 104 1.14 -0.49 5.00
C THR A 104 2.00 0.15 3.92
N ALA A 105 2.99 0.97 4.30
CA ALA A 105 3.88 1.64 3.37
C ALA A 105 4.66 0.63 2.48
N ALA A 106 5.13 -0.48 3.06
CA ALA A 106 5.81 -1.52 2.31
C ALA A 106 4.87 -2.27 1.35
N SER A 107 3.63 -2.52 1.78
CA SER A 107 2.62 -3.16 0.93
C SER A 107 2.27 -2.25 -0.26
N GLU A 108 2.11 -0.95 -0.02
CA GLU A 108 1.83 0.04 -1.06
C GLU A 108 3.00 0.20 -2.03
N ALA A 109 4.23 0.27 -1.52
CA ALA A 109 5.44 0.34 -2.35
C ALA A 109 5.59 -0.92 -3.22
N GLU A 110 5.41 -2.11 -2.66
CA GLU A 110 5.45 -3.36 -3.42
C GLU A 110 4.31 -3.42 -4.44
N ALA A 111 3.08 -3.03 -4.08
CA ALA A 111 1.96 -2.97 -5.02
C ALA A 111 2.20 -1.99 -6.18
N ALA A 112 2.85 -0.84 -5.90
CA ALA A 112 3.17 0.18 -6.89
C ALA A 112 4.10 -0.32 -8.01
N THR A 113 4.96 -1.30 -7.72
CA THR A 113 5.82 -1.95 -8.72
C THR A 113 5.02 -2.73 -9.78
N TYR A 114 3.81 -3.17 -9.43
CA TYR A 114 2.92 -3.91 -10.34
C TYR A 114 1.84 -3.03 -10.97
N THR A 115 1.50 -1.88 -10.38
CA THR A 115 0.55 -0.91 -10.99
C THR A 115 1.20 -0.06 -12.08
N SER A 116 2.49 0.25 -11.97
CA SER A 116 3.23 0.94 -13.04
C SER A 116 3.30 0.13 -14.35
N THR A 117 3.30 -1.21 -14.25
CA THR A 117 3.14 -2.08 -15.42
C THR A 117 1.75 -2.01 -16.06
N THR A 118 0.67 -1.78 -15.30
CA THR A 118 -0.69 -1.72 -15.87
C THR A 118 -1.02 -0.37 -16.48
N SER A 119 -0.41 0.73 -16.03
CA SER A 119 -0.57 2.06 -16.64
C SER A 119 0.01 2.16 -18.05
N SER A 120 1.08 1.41 -18.34
CA SER A 120 1.64 1.31 -19.70
C SER A 120 0.73 0.53 -20.66
N LEU A 121 0.07 -0.52 -20.16
CA LEU A 121 -0.91 -1.30 -20.91
C LEU A 121 -2.18 -0.47 -21.20
N SER A 122 -2.67 0.31 -20.23
CA SER A 122 -3.86 1.14 -20.43
C SER A 122 -3.65 2.30 -21.39
N THR A 123 -2.45 2.92 -21.38
CA THR A 123 -2.07 3.94 -22.37
C THR A 123 -1.95 3.34 -23.77
N GLY A 124 -1.39 2.13 -23.93
CA GLY A 124 -1.35 1.42 -25.21
C GLY A 124 -2.75 1.09 -25.75
N ILE A 125 -3.66 0.60 -24.90
CA ILE A 125 -5.05 0.30 -25.27
C ILE A 125 -5.78 1.60 -25.68
N THR A 126 -5.61 2.68 -24.92
CA THR A 126 -6.25 3.97 -25.21
C THR A 126 -5.74 4.59 -26.51
N ALA A 127 -4.42 4.54 -26.74
CA ALA A 127 -3.80 5.00 -27.98
C ALA A 127 -4.28 4.21 -29.21
N SER A 128 -4.47 2.88 -29.08
CA SER A 128 -5.02 2.03 -30.14
C SER A 128 -6.46 2.43 -30.50
N ILE A 129 -7.31 2.69 -29.51
CA ILE A 129 -8.70 3.15 -29.74
C ILE A 129 -8.71 4.51 -30.44
N ILE A 130 -7.90 5.47 -29.98
CA ILE A 130 -7.80 6.79 -30.61
C ILE A 130 -7.34 6.67 -32.08
N ALA A 131 -6.36 5.81 -32.37
CA ALA A 131 -5.88 5.58 -33.72
C ALA A 131 -6.99 5.06 -34.67
N ILE A 132 -7.79 4.09 -34.21
CA ILE A 132 -8.93 3.57 -34.99
C ILE A 132 -9.96 4.68 -35.26
N LEU A 133 -10.30 5.48 -34.24
CA LEU A 133 -11.26 6.58 -34.40
C LEU A 133 -10.78 7.64 -35.41
N VAL A 134 -9.49 7.97 -35.42
CA VAL A 134 -8.91 8.91 -36.38
C VAL A 134 -9.00 8.36 -37.82
N ILE A 135 -8.69 7.07 -38.04
CA ILE A 135 -8.83 6.43 -39.36
C ILE A 135 -10.28 6.46 -39.84
N VAL A 136 -11.23 6.13 -38.96
CA VAL A 136 -12.67 6.18 -39.29
C VAL A 136 -13.12 7.61 -39.61
N LEU A 137 -12.68 8.61 -38.84
CA LEU A 137 -12.99 10.01 -39.12
C LEU A 137 -12.50 10.48 -40.49
N ILE A 138 -11.28 10.12 -40.88
CA ILE A 138 -10.74 10.43 -42.21
C ILE A 138 -11.61 9.80 -43.31
N MET A 139 -12.01 8.55 -43.15
CA MET A 139 -12.91 7.85 -44.09
C MET A 139 -14.26 8.57 -44.20
N VAL A 140 -14.84 9.01 -43.08
CA VAL A 140 -16.10 9.75 -43.06
C VAL A 140 -15.98 11.09 -43.79
N ILE A 141 -14.91 11.85 -43.55
CA ILE A 141 -14.68 13.15 -44.21
C ILE A 141 -14.55 12.97 -45.73
N ILE A 142 -13.70 12.05 -46.18
CA ILE A 142 -13.52 11.76 -47.61
C ILE A 142 -14.83 11.24 -48.22
N TYR A 143 -15.54 10.36 -47.52
CA TYR A 143 -16.84 9.85 -47.95
C TYR A 143 -17.87 10.98 -48.12
N LEU A 144 -17.96 11.91 -47.18
CA LEU A 144 -18.87 13.05 -47.26
C LEU A 144 -18.53 13.94 -48.46
N ILE A 145 -17.25 14.22 -48.72
CA ILE A 145 -16.81 14.97 -49.91
C ILE A 145 -17.23 14.24 -51.19
N LEU A 146 -16.99 12.93 -51.30
CA LEU A 146 -17.36 12.13 -52.47
C LEU A 146 -18.88 12.08 -52.66
N ARG A 147 -19.64 11.87 -51.58
CA ARG A 147 -21.10 11.85 -51.60
C ARG A 147 -21.66 13.19 -52.05
N TYR A 148 -21.10 14.28 -51.54
CA TYR A 148 -21.48 15.63 -51.92
C TYR A 148 -21.19 15.89 -53.41
N ARG A 149 -20.01 15.50 -53.91
CA ARG A 149 -19.64 15.62 -55.33
C ARG A 149 -20.59 14.84 -56.24
N ARG A 150 -20.96 13.60 -55.87
CA ARG A 150 -21.91 12.79 -56.66
C ARG A 150 -23.28 13.45 -56.74
N LYS A 151 -23.82 13.95 -55.62
CA LYS A 151 -25.11 14.66 -55.62
C LYS A 151 -25.08 15.94 -56.46
N LYS A 152 -23.99 16.71 -56.41
CA LYS A 152 -23.84 17.93 -57.23
C LYS A 152 -23.79 17.61 -58.73
N LYS A 153 -23.13 16.51 -59.13
CA LYS A 153 -23.13 16.05 -60.52
C LYS A 153 -24.53 15.68 -61.02
N MET A 154 -25.34 15.00 -60.21
CA MET A 154 -26.71 14.62 -60.61
C MET A 154 -27.64 15.84 -60.74
N LYS A 155 -27.53 16.83 -59.83
CA LYS A 155 -28.34 18.07 -59.93
C LYS A 155 -28.07 18.85 -61.22
N LYS A 156 -26.81 18.92 -61.65
CA LYS A 156 -26.44 19.56 -62.93
C LYS A 156 -27.03 18.80 -64.12
N LYS A 157 -26.96 17.47 -64.14
CA LYS A 157 -27.51 16.65 -65.22
C LYS A 157 -29.02 16.88 -65.44
N VAL A 158 -29.79 16.99 -64.35
CA VAL A 158 -31.25 17.24 -64.44
C VAL A 158 -31.56 18.61 -65.06
N GLN A 159 -30.75 19.64 -64.78
CA GLN A 159 -30.93 20.96 -65.40
C GLN A 159 -30.60 20.95 -66.89
N TYR A 160 -29.56 20.22 -67.32
CA TYR A 160 -29.24 20.09 -68.75
C TYR A 160 -30.33 19.35 -69.54
N ILE A 161 -30.96 18.33 -68.96
CA ILE A 161 -32.07 17.63 -69.63
C ILE A 161 -33.26 18.58 -69.82
N LYS A 162 -33.60 19.37 -68.81
CA LYS A 162 -34.69 20.36 -68.92
C LYS A 162 -34.44 21.44 -69.97
N LEU A 163 -33.21 21.92 -70.11
CA LEU A 163 -32.84 22.94 -71.10
C LEU A 163 -32.86 22.43 -72.55
N LEU A 164 -32.89 21.11 -72.77
CA LEU A 164 -32.92 20.50 -74.10
C LEU A 164 -34.34 20.09 -74.52
N GLU A 165 -35.31 20.19 -73.61
CA GLU A 165 -36.70 19.77 -73.82
C GLU A 165 -37.64 20.97 -74.12
N GLU A 166 -37.17 22.21 -73.88
CA GLU A 166 -37.74 23.46 -74.40
C GLU A 166 -37.15 23.80 -75.78
#